data_AF-A0A9D4GU72-F1
#
_entry.id   AF-A0A9D4GU72-F1
#
_cell.length_a   1.000
_cell.length_b   1.000
_cell.length_c   1.000
_cell.angle_alpha   90.00
_cell.angle_beta   90.00
_cell.angle_gamma   90.00
#
_symmetry.space_group_name_H-M   'P 1'
#
loop_
_entity.id
_entity.type
_entity.pdbx_description
1 polymer ?
#
loop_
_entity_poly.entity_id
_entity_poly.type
_entity_poly.pdbx_seq_one_letter_code
_entity_poly.pdbx_strand_id
1 'polypeptide(L)'
;MKAAWKRCVKSWQLEHLGQSLTKKDFPGVFNQAWDVVATIENAIHGLRKPGLFPLDPKGIDLSKLEPSKHANPVRNCGDAPEHSSEASPKPVLPNSDNDFNLILPRFHL
;
A
#
# COMPACT_ATOMS: atom_id res chain seq x y z
N MET A 1 5.72 8.31 -14.40
CA MET A 1 4.25 8.21 -14.47
C MET A 1 3.61 8.87 -15.69
N LYS A 2 3.72 10.20 -15.90
CA LYS A 2 3.01 10.92 -16.98
C LYS A 2 3.26 10.39 -18.40
N ALA A 3 4.48 9.96 -18.71
CA ALA A 3 4.82 9.37 -20.01
C ALA A 3 4.19 7.97 -20.20
N ALA A 4 4.28 7.10 -19.20
CA ALA A 4 3.66 5.78 -19.22
C ALA A 4 2.14 5.87 -19.38
N TRP A 5 1.49 6.76 -18.63
CA TRP A 5 0.05 7.03 -18.76
C TRP A 5 -0.34 7.41 -20.19
N LYS A 6 0.35 8.39 -20.80
CA LYS A 6 0.08 8.80 -22.19
C LYS A 6 0.22 7.64 -23.17
N ARG A 7 1.21 6.78 -22.98
CA ARG A 7 1.44 5.60 -23.82
C ARG A 7 0.32 4.58 -23.69
N CYS A 8 -0.08 4.25 -22.46
CA CYS A 8 -1.17 3.28 -22.21
C CYS A 8 -2.51 3.80 -22.73
N VAL A 9 -2.84 5.09 -22.50
CA VAL A 9 -4.04 5.71 -23.05
C VAL A 9 -4.03 5.67 -24.57
N LYS A 10 -2.90 6.00 -25.22
CA LYS A 10 -2.78 5.92 -26.68
C LYS A 10 -2.98 4.49 -27.19
N SER A 11 -2.45 3.49 -26.50
CA SER A 11 -2.60 2.08 -26.88
C SER A 11 -4.06 1.64 -26.76
N TRP A 12 -4.71 1.99 -25.65
CA TRP A 12 -6.14 1.73 -25.44
C TRP A 12 -7.01 2.40 -26.51
N GLN A 13 -6.70 3.63 -26.91
CA GLN A 13 -7.43 4.35 -27.97
C GLN A 13 -7.30 3.71 -29.35
N LEU A 14 -6.19 3.02 -29.64
CA LEU A 14 -6.02 2.29 -30.89
C LEU A 14 -6.93 1.06 -30.95
N GLU A 15 -7.19 0.44 -29.80
CA GLU A 15 -8.12 -0.70 -29.66
C GLU A 15 -9.58 -0.25 -29.62
N HIS A 16 -9.85 0.98 -29.16
CA HIS A 16 -11.18 1.56 -28.96
C HIS A 16 -11.35 2.83 -29.81
N LEU A 17 -11.26 2.67 -31.13
CA LEU A 17 -11.31 3.79 -32.08
C LEU A 17 -12.58 4.64 -31.91
N GLY A 18 -12.40 5.96 -31.84
CA GLY A 18 -13.49 6.92 -31.69
C GLY A 18 -14.10 6.98 -30.28
N GLN A 19 -13.62 6.17 -29.34
CA GLN A 19 -14.08 6.20 -27.96
C GLN A 19 -13.17 7.04 -27.07
N SER A 20 -13.77 7.68 -26.07
CA SER A 20 -13.05 8.37 -25.01
C SER A 20 -12.93 7.45 -23.79
N LEU A 21 -11.81 7.54 -23.07
CA LEU A 21 -11.58 6.73 -21.88
C LEU A 21 -12.65 7.03 -20.82
N THR A 22 -13.42 6.01 -20.44
CA THR A 22 -14.48 6.17 -19.46
C THR A 22 -13.98 5.90 -18.04
N LYS A 23 -14.79 6.24 -17.04
CA LYS A 23 -14.51 5.90 -15.63
C LYS A 23 -14.44 4.39 -15.39
N LYS A 24 -15.09 3.57 -16.23
CA LYS A 24 -15.08 2.12 -16.10
C LYS A 24 -13.76 1.52 -16.60
N ASP A 25 -13.18 2.12 -17.65
CA ASP A 25 -11.96 1.62 -18.29
C ASP A 25 -10.70 2.21 -17.65
N PHE A 26 -10.83 3.36 -16.98
CA PHE A 26 -9.74 4.04 -16.28
C PHE A 26 -8.89 3.12 -15.40
N PRO A 27 -9.47 2.28 -14.50
CA PRO A 27 -8.67 1.46 -13.60
C PRO A 27 -7.77 0.47 -14.34
N GLY A 28 -8.26 -0.13 -15.43
CA GLY A 28 -7.48 -1.07 -16.25
C GLY A 28 -6.29 -0.39 -16.92
N VAL A 29 -6.53 0.76 -17.58
CA VAL A 29 -5.46 1.53 -18.24
C VAL A 29 -4.47 2.11 -17.22
N PHE A 30 -4.97 2.50 -16.05
CA PHE A 30 -4.11 2.96 -14.96
C PHE A 30 -3.21 1.85 -14.45
N ASN A 31 -3.75 0.65 -14.25
CA ASN A 31 -2.95 -0.48 -13.78
C ASN A 31 -1.81 -0.81 -14.76
N GLN A 32 -2.09 -0.82 -16.06
CA GLN A 32 -1.05 -0.99 -17.09
C GLN A 32 0.04 0.08 -17.01
N ALA A 33 -0.34 1.35 -16.81
CA ALA A 33 0.63 2.42 -16.67
C ALA A 33 1.42 2.31 -15.36
N TRP A 34 0.77 1.84 -14.29
CA TRP A 34 1.35 1.65 -12.97
C TRP A 34 2.39 0.53 -12.98
N ASP A 35 2.10 -0.61 -13.59
CA ASP A 35 3.02 -1.76 -13.70
C ASP A 35 4.35 -1.38 -14.36
N VAL A 36 4.33 -0.43 -15.30
CA VAL A 36 5.54 0.07 -15.96
C VAL A 36 6.40 0.95 -15.04
N VAL A 37 5.78 1.71 -14.12
CA VAL A 37 6.49 2.73 -13.34
C VAL A 37 6.71 2.35 -11.88
N ALA A 38 5.97 1.38 -11.36
CA ALA A 38 6.03 0.91 -9.97
C ALA A 38 7.25 0.00 -9.74
N THR A 39 8.43 0.48 -10.17
CA THR A 39 9.69 -0.23 -10.01
C THR A 39 10.38 0.17 -8.71
N ILE A 40 11.19 -0.74 -8.16
CA ILE A 40 12.01 -0.50 -6.97
C ILE A 40 12.93 0.71 -7.19
N GLU A 41 13.54 0.83 -8.37
CA GLU A 41 14.42 1.95 -8.71
C GLU A 41 13.71 3.29 -8.63
N ASN A 42 12.50 3.40 -9.20
CA ASN A 42 11.70 4.62 -9.13
C ASN A 42 11.30 4.96 -7.69
N ALA A 43 10.98 3.95 -6.88
CA ALA A 43 10.73 4.14 -5.45
C ALA A 43 11.99 4.66 -4.72
N ILE A 44 13.15 4.04 -4.94
CA ILE A 44 14.44 4.47 -4.38
C ILE A 44 14.75 5.92 -4.76
N HIS A 45 14.62 6.27 -6.04
CA HIS A 45 14.86 7.63 -6.50
C HIS A 45 13.89 8.65 -5.85
N GLY A 46 12.61 8.27 -5.71
CA GLY A 46 11.60 9.09 -5.05
C GLY A 46 11.87 9.30 -3.55
N LEU A 47 12.39 8.27 -2.87
CA LEU A 47 12.69 8.28 -1.43
C LEU A 47 14.07 8.85 -1.11
N ARG A 48 14.99 8.89 -2.08
CA ARG A 48 16.32 9.47 -1.89
C ARG A 48 16.28 10.99 -1.74
N LYS A 49 15.46 11.68 -2.55
CA LYS A 49 15.33 13.14 -2.49
C LYS A 49 14.88 13.69 -1.12
N PRO A 50 13.90 13.09 -0.42
CA PRO A 50 13.53 13.50 0.93
C PRO A 50 14.45 12.95 2.03
N GLY A 51 15.55 12.26 1.70
CA GLY A 51 16.43 11.64 2.69
C GLY A 51 15.80 10.45 3.42
N LEU A 52 14.76 9.82 2.85
CA LEU A 52 14.14 8.63 3.43
C LEU A 52 14.87 7.35 3.05
N PHE A 53 15.58 7.34 1.90
CA PHE A 53 16.36 6.18 1.47
C PHE A 53 17.70 6.53 0.79
N PRO A 54 18.85 6.15 1.37
CA PRO A 54 19.01 5.70 2.76
C PRO A 54 18.50 6.76 3.74
N LEU A 55 18.14 6.36 4.96
CA LEU A 55 17.65 7.31 5.96
C LEU A 55 18.77 8.30 6.33
N ASP A 56 18.60 9.56 5.90
CA ASP A 56 19.45 10.69 6.24
C ASP A 56 18.63 11.73 7.00
N PRO A 57 18.73 11.77 8.34
CA PRO A 57 17.97 12.70 9.18
C PRO A 57 18.21 14.17 8.83
N LYS A 58 19.36 14.51 8.24
CA LYS A 58 19.68 15.89 7.83
C LYS A 58 19.03 16.28 6.50
N GLY A 59 18.65 15.29 5.68
CA GLY A 59 17.96 15.49 4.41
C GLY A 59 16.43 15.61 4.53
N ILE A 60 15.88 15.29 5.71
CA ILE A 60 14.44 15.36 5.96
C ILE A 60 14.06 16.82 6.26
N ASP A 61 13.27 17.40 5.36
CA ASP A 61 12.71 18.74 5.54
C ASP A 61 11.46 18.69 6.44
N LEU A 62 11.68 18.78 7.76
CA LEU A 62 10.63 18.76 8.78
C LEU A 62 9.64 19.93 8.65
N SER A 63 10.01 21.02 7.98
CA SER A 63 9.11 22.17 7.75
C SER A 63 7.93 21.82 6.83
N LYS A 64 8.05 20.74 6.05
CA LYS A 64 6.99 20.22 5.18
C LYS A 64 6.07 19.21 5.86
N LEU A 65 6.37 18.85 7.11
CA LEU A 65 5.61 17.86 7.87
C LEU A 65 4.68 18.57 8.85
N GLU A 66 3.41 18.67 8.50
CA GLU A 66 2.38 19.15 9.42
C GLU A 66 2.04 18.06 10.44
N PRO A 67 1.99 18.38 11.75
CA PRO A 67 1.51 17.46 12.76
C PRO A 67 0.10 16.96 12.43
N SER A 68 -0.17 15.68 12.65
CA SER A 68 -1.51 15.14 12.39
C SER A 68 -2.53 15.86 13.28
N LYS A 69 -3.54 16.48 12.67
CA LYS A 69 -4.69 17.10 13.38
C LYS A 69 -5.63 16.08 14.03
N HIS A 70 -5.38 14.80 13.78
CA HIS A 70 -6.08 13.73 14.46
C HIS A 70 -5.45 13.66 15.85
N ALA A 71 -6.07 14.37 16.79
CA ALA A 71 -5.81 14.14 18.19
C ALA A 71 -5.95 12.64 18.41
N ASN A 72 -4.87 11.99 18.86
CA ASN A 72 -4.98 10.71 19.51
C ASN A 72 -5.97 10.98 20.66
N PRO A 73 -7.23 10.50 20.63
CA PRO A 73 -8.04 10.62 21.82
C PRO A 73 -7.21 9.90 22.86
N VAL A 74 -6.73 10.65 23.84
CA VAL A 74 -6.13 10.09 25.04
C VAL A 74 -7.10 8.98 25.39
N ARG A 75 -6.68 7.72 25.23
CA ARG A 75 -7.36 6.63 25.90
C ARG A 75 -7.13 7.02 27.34
N ASN A 76 -8.13 7.68 27.95
CA ASN A 76 -8.18 7.84 29.38
C ASN A 76 -8.07 6.41 29.88
N CYS A 77 -6.87 6.04 30.30
CA CYS A 77 -6.67 4.93 31.18
C CYS A 77 -7.28 5.44 32.49
N GLY A 78 -8.61 5.39 32.55
CA GLY A 78 -9.37 5.79 33.70
C GLY A 78 -8.86 4.99 34.88
N ASP A 79 -8.63 5.71 35.95
CA ASP A 79 -8.27 5.24 37.28
C ASP A 79 -8.74 3.80 37.52
N ALA A 80 -7.80 2.86 37.42
CA ALA A 80 -8.02 1.51 37.90
C ALA A 80 -8.05 1.59 39.43
N PRO A 81 -9.14 1.21 40.12
CA PRO A 81 -9.03 0.94 41.55
C PRO A 81 -8.07 -0.23 41.71
N GLU A 82 -7.04 -0.03 42.54
CA GLU A 82 -6.15 -1.09 42.98
C GLU A 82 -6.99 -2.27 43.49
N HIS A 83 -7.00 -3.36 42.74
CA HIS A 83 -7.32 -4.67 43.29
C HIS A 83 -6.21 -5.64 42.89
N SER A 84 -5.35 -5.86 43.88
CA SER A 84 -4.54 -7.03 44.15
C SER A 84 -4.66 -8.21 43.18
N SER A 85 -3.51 -8.59 42.62
CA SER A 85 -3.01 -9.97 42.46
C SER A 85 -3.98 -11.04 41.91
N GLU A 86 -3.81 -11.48 40.66
CA GLU A 86 -3.68 -12.92 40.34
C GLU A 86 -3.15 -13.17 38.91
N ALA A 87 -2.17 -14.06 38.81
CA ALA A 87 -1.60 -14.79 37.66
C ALA A 87 -1.96 -14.42 36.19
N SER A 88 -0.93 -14.12 35.40
CA SER A 88 -0.97 -14.11 33.92
C SER A 88 -1.39 -15.45 33.30
N PRO A 89 -2.39 -15.50 32.40
CA PRO A 89 -2.50 -16.56 31.41
C PRO A 89 -1.66 -16.19 30.18
N LYS A 90 -0.76 -17.09 29.78
CA LYS A 90 0.03 -16.97 28.55
C LYS A 90 -0.89 -16.88 27.32
N PRO A 91 -0.56 -16.07 26.31
CA PRO A 91 -1.35 -16.02 25.08
C PRO A 91 -1.28 -17.36 24.34
N VAL A 92 -2.44 -17.97 24.11
CA VAL A 92 -2.61 -19.11 23.19
C VAL A 92 -2.45 -18.58 21.77
N LEU A 93 -1.44 -19.08 21.05
CA LEU A 93 -1.29 -18.82 19.62
C LEU A 93 -2.46 -19.46 18.87
N PRO A 94 -3.08 -18.77 17.88
CA PRO A 94 -4.10 -19.38 17.04
C PRO A 94 -3.46 -20.47 16.15
N ASN A 95 -4.07 -21.66 16.17
CA ASN A 95 -3.66 -22.85 15.44
C ASN A 95 -3.46 -22.57 13.94
N SER A 96 -2.32 -23.04 13.44
CA SER A 96 -1.93 -23.02 12.04
C SER A 96 -2.59 -24.17 11.28
N ASP A 97 -3.90 -24.16 11.12
CA ASP A 97 -4.58 -25.12 10.25
C ASP A 97 -5.63 -24.40 9.42
N ASN A 98 -5.19 -23.87 8.28
CA ASN A 98 -6.06 -23.67 7.13
C ASN A 98 -5.36 -24.24 5.92
N ASP A 99 -5.81 -25.45 5.59
CA ASP A 99 -5.50 -26.22 4.40
C ASP A 99 -5.60 -25.37 3.13
N PHE A 100 -4.45 -25.02 2.55
CA PHE A 100 -4.36 -24.73 1.12
C PHE A 100 -4.54 -26.05 0.35
N ASN A 101 -5.78 -26.50 0.23
CA ASN A 101 -6.15 -27.50 -0.78
C ASN A 101 -6.03 -26.85 -2.16
N LEU A 102 -4.84 -27.01 -2.75
CA LEU A 102 -4.57 -26.80 -4.17
C LEU A 102 -5.35 -27.81 -5.01
N ILE A 103 -6.58 -27.47 -5.39
CA ILE A 103 -7.26 -28.13 -6.50
C ILE A 103 -6.80 -27.46 -7.79
N LEU A 104 -5.70 -27.98 -8.35
CA LEU A 104 -5.35 -27.70 -9.75
C LEU A 104 -6.25 -28.54 -10.66
N PRO A 105 -6.91 -27.97 -11.69
CA PRO A 105 -7.52 -28.76 -12.73
C PRO A 105 -6.43 -29.40 -13.60
N ARG A 106 -6.39 -30.74 -13.58
CA ARG A 106 -5.59 -31.60 -14.45
C ARG A 106 -6.13 -31.50 -15.87
N PHE A 107 -5.43 -30.79 -16.75
CA PHE A 107 -5.69 -30.87 -18.19
C PHE A 107 -5.25 -32.26 -18.70
N HIS A 108 -6.19 -33.01 -19.27
CA HIS A 108 -5.92 -34.20 -20.04
C HIS A 108 -5.48 -33.80 -21.45
N LEU A 109 -4.29 -34.25 -21.84
CA LEU A 109 -3.88 -34.53 -23.22
C LEU A 109 -3.34 -35.96 -23.23
#